data_AF-A0A928URA1-F1
#
_entry.id   AF-A0A928URA1-F1
#
_cell.length_a   1.000
_cell.length_b   1.000
_cell.length_c   1.000
_cell.angle_alpha   90.00
_cell.angle_beta   90.00
_cell.angle_gamma   90.00
#
_symmetry.space_group_name_H-M   'P 1'
#
loop_
_entity.id
_entity.type
_entity.pdbx_description
1 polymer ?
#
loop_
_entity_poly.entity_id
_entity_poly.type
_entity_poly.pdbx_seq_one_letter_code
_entity_poly.pdbx_strand_id
1 'polypeptide(L)'
;MLEKTLTPVYPLTANIRQKQLQKWINIALETLQKSSLEDNFSSLLSAEMPTFKQALAILHHPNIKSIDENIEQIISCKHPAAQRLIIEELCAQQLSLLRLKRLRKTKKANVFQRKKKLAEQLLASLNFTLTNAQNRSLEDISQDLSSGEIRDLETAKIAIQSS
;
A
#
# COMPACT_ATOMS: atom_id res chain seq x y z
N MET A 1 -37.75 -11.34 16.87
CA MET A 1 -37.11 -10.05 17.18
C MET A 1 -36.31 -9.63 15.97
N LEU A 2 -36.48 -8.42 15.46
CA LEU A 2 -35.69 -7.90 14.33
C LEU A 2 -34.20 -7.84 14.73
N GLU A 3 -33.31 -8.29 13.85
CA GLU A 3 -31.86 -8.20 14.05
C GLU A 3 -31.43 -6.72 14.15
N LYS A 4 -30.49 -6.42 15.05
CA LYS A 4 -30.03 -5.05 15.33
C LYS A 4 -28.87 -4.61 14.41
N THR A 5 -28.23 -5.57 13.74
CA THR A 5 -27.05 -5.38 12.89
C THR A 5 -27.28 -6.00 11.51
N LEU A 6 -26.58 -5.51 10.49
CA LEU A 6 -26.60 -6.16 9.17
C LEU A 6 -25.83 -7.49 9.21
N THR A 7 -26.31 -8.48 8.46
CA THR A 7 -25.59 -9.75 8.28
C THR A 7 -24.47 -9.57 7.23
N PRO A 8 -23.18 -9.74 7.59
CA PRO A 8 -22.09 -9.56 6.64
C PRO A 8 -22.03 -10.72 5.63
N VAL A 9 -21.73 -10.37 4.37
CA VAL A 9 -21.47 -11.32 3.28
C VAL A 9 -19.96 -11.35 3.02
N TYR A 10 -19.36 -12.54 3.03
CA TYR A 10 -17.92 -12.71 2.89
C TYR A 10 -17.61 -13.51 1.62
N PRO A 11 -16.50 -13.19 0.91
CA PRO A 11 -16.06 -14.01 -0.22
C PRO A 11 -15.70 -15.42 0.28
N LEU A 12 -16.22 -16.43 -0.40
CA LEU A 12 -16.05 -17.83 -0.04
C LEU A 12 -14.96 -18.50 -0.88
N THR A 13 -14.23 -19.43 -0.27
CA THR A 13 -13.36 -20.38 -0.98
C THR A 13 -14.01 -21.78 -0.96
N ALA A 14 -13.52 -22.69 -1.83
CA ALA A 14 -14.09 -24.02 -1.96
C ALA A 14 -14.21 -24.73 -0.59
N ASN A 15 -15.37 -25.36 -0.36
CA ASN A 15 -15.73 -26.07 0.88
C ASN A 15 -15.95 -25.21 2.15
N ILE A 16 -15.97 -23.88 2.06
CA ILE A 16 -16.33 -23.00 3.18
C ILE A 16 -17.75 -22.46 2.99
N ARG A 17 -18.60 -22.58 4.02
CA ARG A 17 -19.96 -22.04 4.03
C ARG A 17 -20.03 -20.70 4.75
N GLN A 18 -20.95 -19.83 4.33
CA GLN A 18 -21.12 -18.48 4.89
C GLN A 18 -21.28 -18.47 6.43
N LYS A 19 -22.17 -19.30 6.98
CA LYS A 19 -22.39 -19.39 8.44
C LYS A 19 -21.14 -19.83 9.22
N GLN A 20 -20.31 -20.66 8.60
CA GLN A 20 -19.09 -21.16 9.22
C GLN A 20 -18.03 -20.05 9.28
N LEU A 21 -17.85 -19.31 8.18
CA LEU A 21 -16.93 -18.18 8.14
C LEU A 21 -17.37 -17.05 9.09
N GLN A 22 -18.67 -16.72 9.12
CA GLN A 22 -19.23 -15.78 10.10
C GLN A 22 -18.95 -16.21 11.55
N LYS A 23 -19.15 -17.50 11.88
CA LYS A 23 -18.84 -18.03 13.21
C LYS A 23 -17.35 -17.82 13.56
N TRP A 24 -16.44 -18.11 12.64
CA TRP A 24 -15.01 -17.95 12.87
C TRP A 24 -14.60 -16.50 13.05
N ILE A 25 -15.18 -15.59 12.26
CA ILE A 25 -14.92 -14.15 12.39
C ILE A 25 -15.42 -13.65 13.74
N ASN A 26 -16.60 -14.07 14.19
CA ASN A 26 -17.11 -13.68 15.52
C ASN A 26 -16.17 -14.18 16.65
N ILE A 27 -15.69 -15.43 16.57
CA ILE A 27 -14.72 -15.97 17.53
C ILE A 27 -13.43 -15.14 17.51
N ALA A 28 -12.94 -14.76 16.33
CA ALA A 28 -11.75 -13.94 16.19
C ALA A 28 -11.95 -12.53 16.79
N LEU A 29 -13.10 -11.89 16.55
CA LEU A 29 -13.43 -10.59 17.13
C LEU A 29 -13.55 -10.67 18.65
N GLU A 30 -14.21 -11.70 19.21
CA GLU A 30 -14.29 -11.92 20.65
C GLU A 30 -12.91 -12.14 21.28
N THR A 31 -12.04 -12.90 20.61
CA THR A 31 -10.66 -13.14 21.05
C THR A 31 -9.85 -11.85 21.02
N LEU A 32 -10.02 -11.05 19.96
CA LEU A 32 -9.37 -9.75 19.82
C LEU A 32 -9.82 -8.77 20.92
N GLN A 33 -11.09 -8.78 21.31
CA GLN A 33 -11.56 -7.94 22.42
C GLN A 33 -10.81 -8.28 23.72
N LYS A 34 -10.57 -9.57 23.99
CA LYS A 34 -9.87 -10.06 25.19
C LYS A 34 -8.34 -9.95 25.12
N SER A 35 -7.77 -9.71 23.95
CA SER A 35 -6.31 -9.67 23.79
C SER A 35 -5.69 -8.39 24.36
N SER A 36 -4.42 -8.45 24.74
CA SER A 36 -3.60 -7.30 25.12
C SER A 36 -2.91 -6.63 23.92
N LEU A 37 -3.49 -6.77 22.72
CA LEU A 37 -2.90 -6.22 21.49
C LEU A 37 -2.77 -4.70 21.61
N GLU A 38 -1.55 -4.20 21.45
CA GLU A 38 -1.23 -2.78 21.51
C GLU A 38 -1.64 -2.08 20.21
N ASP A 39 -2.38 -0.98 20.37
CA ASP A 39 -2.80 -0.13 19.27
C ASP A 39 -1.70 0.92 18.98
N ASN A 40 -0.73 0.54 18.14
CA ASN A 40 0.40 1.39 17.75
C ASN A 40 -0.02 2.67 17.00
N PHE A 41 -1.26 2.73 16.52
CA PHE A 41 -1.80 3.89 15.82
C PHE A 41 -2.54 4.85 16.74
N SER A 42 -2.93 4.42 17.94
CA SER A 42 -3.78 5.20 18.86
C SER A 42 -3.34 6.65 19.08
N SER A 43 -2.03 6.91 19.17
CA SER A 43 -1.46 8.26 19.39
C SER A 43 -1.45 9.15 18.14
N LEU A 44 -1.62 8.58 16.96
CA LEU A 44 -1.56 9.27 15.66
C LEU A 44 -2.94 9.63 15.12
N LEU A 45 -4.01 9.22 15.81
CA LEU A 45 -5.37 9.35 15.34
C LEU A 45 -6.01 10.66 15.82
N SER A 46 -6.91 11.18 14.99
CA SER A 46 -7.84 12.24 15.41
C SER A 46 -8.76 11.72 16.52
N ALA A 47 -9.25 12.63 17.38
CA ALA A 47 -10.16 12.30 18.48
C ALA A 47 -11.47 11.62 18.02
N GLU A 48 -11.82 11.75 16.75
CA GLU A 48 -13.04 11.21 16.14
C GLU A 48 -12.87 9.77 15.64
N MET A 49 -11.64 9.24 15.59
CA MET A 49 -11.39 7.88 15.09
C MET A 49 -11.51 6.83 16.20
N PRO A 50 -12.25 5.73 15.96
CA PRO A 50 -12.38 4.66 16.94
C PRO A 50 -11.05 3.92 17.15
N THR A 51 -10.93 3.19 18.26
CA THR A 51 -9.81 2.25 18.49
C THR A 51 -9.80 1.14 17.43
N PHE A 52 -8.67 0.43 17.25
CA PHE A 52 -8.56 -0.64 16.25
C PHE A 52 -9.65 -1.69 16.43
N LYS A 53 -9.87 -2.12 17.68
CA LYS A 53 -10.87 -3.13 18.04
C LYS A 53 -12.29 -2.64 17.76
N GLN A 54 -12.59 -1.38 18.02
CA GLN A 54 -13.89 -0.78 17.72
C GLN A 54 -14.11 -0.65 16.20
N ALA A 55 -13.08 -0.22 15.46
CA ALA A 55 -13.17 -0.07 14.02
C ALA A 55 -13.53 -1.40 13.33
N LEU A 56 -12.85 -2.48 13.70
CA LEU A 56 -13.16 -3.83 13.20
C LEU A 56 -14.58 -4.27 13.59
N ALA A 57 -15.00 -4.04 14.85
CA ALA A 57 -16.34 -4.40 15.29
C ALA A 57 -17.42 -3.68 14.48
N ILE A 58 -17.27 -2.38 14.25
CA ILE A 58 -18.22 -1.56 13.46
C ILE A 58 -18.30 -2.07 12.02
N LEU A 59 -17.17 -2.36 11.37
CA LEU A 59 -17.16 -2.78 9.97
C LEU A 59 -17.68 -4.20 9.75
N HIS A 60 -17.45 -5.11 10.71
CA HIS A 60 -17.97 -6.48 10.64
C HIS A 60 -19.43 -6.61 11.13
N HIS A 61 -19.87 -5.72 12.01
CA HIS A 61 -21.21 -5.72 12.61
C HIS A 61 -21.83 -4.32 12.68
N PRO A 62 -22.11 -3.67 11.53
CA PRO A 62 -22.66 -2.33 11.53
C PRO A 62 -24.07 -2.34 12.15
N ASN A 63 -24.27 -1.49 13.15
CA ASN A 63 -25.51 -1.30 13.86
C ASN A 63 -26.42 -0.35 13.09
N ILE A 64 -27.52 -0.90 12.56
CA ILE A 64 -28.48 -0.19 11.70
C ILE A 64 -29.17 0.96 12.46
N LYS A 65 -29.17 0.92 13.80
CA LYS A 65 -29.87 1.89 14.65
C LYS A 65 -28.94 2.95 15.25
N SER A 66 -27.63 2.86 15.03
CA SER A 66 -26.68 3.86 15.52
C SER A 66 -26.59 5.01 14.53
N ILE A 67 -26.83 6.24 14.97
CA ILE A 67 -26.62 7.45 14.17
C ILE A 67 -25.15 7.59 13.77
N ASP A 68 -24.25 7.14 14.64
CA ASP A 68 -22.80 7.22 14.43
C ASP A 68 -22.31 6.22 13.38
N GLU A 69 -23.05 5.13 13.12
CA GLU A 69 -22.68 4.08 12.15
C GLU A 69 -23.48 4.19 10.86
N ASN A 70 -23.38 5.35 10.20
CA ASN A 70 -24.03 5.59 8.92
C ASN A 70 -23.54 4.57 7.87
N ILE A 71 -24.41 3.64 7.49
CA ILE A 71 -24.13 2.54 6.57
C ILE A 71 -23.65 3.06 5.20
N GLU A 72 -24.19 4.17 4.69
CA GLU A 72 -23.76 4.75 3.41
C GLU A 72 -22.30 5.23 3.48
N GLN A 73 -21.89 5.79 4.62
CA GLN A 73 -20.50 6.18 4.85
C GLN A 73 -19.58 4.97 4.96
N ILE A 74 -20.04 3.87 5.55
CA ILE A 74 -19.27 2.62 5.63
C ILE A 74 -19.06 2.04 4.23
N ILE A 75 -20.13 1.94 3.42
CA ILE A 75 -20.08 1.41 2.05
C ILE A 75 -19.18 2.27 1.14
N SER A 76 -19.23 3.60 1.30
CA SER A 76 -18.37 4.52 0.55
C SER A 76 -16.96 4.69 1.16
N CYS A 77 -16.61 3.88 2.16
CA CYS A 77 -15.34 3.95 2.90
C CYS A 77 -15.03 5.32 3.54
N LYS A 78 -16.04 6.16 3.77
CA LYS A 78 -15.91 7.50 4.38
C LYS A 78 -16.04 7.48 5.90
N HIS A 79 -16.62 6.42 6.46
CA HIS A 79 -16.78 6.28 7.90
C HIS A 79 -15.42 6.26 8.62
N PRO A 80 -15.25 6.92 9.79
CA PRO A 80 -13.98 6.97 10.52
C PRO A 80 -13.34 5.60 10.79
N ALA A 81 -14.15 4.57 11.07
CA ALA A 81 -13.67 3.19 11.21
C ALA A 81 -12.98 2.65 9.94
N ALA A 82 -13.54 2.92 8.76
CA ALA A 82 -12.95 2.50 7.48
C ALA A 82 -11.70 3.31 7.15
N GLN A 83 -11.78 4.64 7.31
CA GLN A 83 -10.64 5.55 7.09
C GLN A 83 -9.44 5.19 7.95
N ARG A 84 -9.68 4.86 9.22
CA ARG A 84 -8.63 4.39 10.12
C ARG A 84 -7.87 3.18 9.55
N LEU A 85 -8.58 2.12 9.15
CA LEU A 85 -7.93 0.90 8.63
C LEU A 85 -7.21 1.16 7.30
N ILE A 86 -7.76 2.03 6.44
CA ILE A 86 -7.12 2.44 5.19
C ILE A 86 -5.79 3.15 5.47
N ILE A 87 -5.78 4.12 6.39
CA ILE A 87 -4.58 4.85 6.77
C ILE A 87 -3.53 3.91 7.38
N GLU A 88 -3.96 3.01 8.27
CA GLU A 88 -3.09 2.04 8.93
C GLU A 88 -2.43 1.10 7.89
N GLU A 89 -3.20 0.57 6.94
CA GLU A 89 -2.69 -0.27 5.84
C GLU A 89 -1.73 0.49 4.93
N LEU A 90 -2.09 1.71 4.49
CA LEU A 90 -1.22 2.54 3.64
C LEU A 90 0.11 2.86 4.34
N CYS A 91 0.08 3.13 5.63
CA CYS A 91 1.30 3.36 6.40
C CYS A 91 2.13 2.08 6.52
N ALA A 92 1.51 0.94 6.82
CA ALA A 92 2.20 -0.35 6.89
C ALA A 92 2.88 -0.71 5.55
N GLN A 93 2.18 -0.45 4.42
CA GLN A 93 2.72 -0.62 3.08
C GLN A 93 3.89 0.33 2.82
N GLN A 94 3.73 1.63 3.11
CA GLN A 94 4.78 2.62 2.91
C GLN A 94 6.04 2.32 3.75
N LEU A 95 5.86 1.91 5.00
CA LEU A 95 6.97 1.48 5.87
C LEU A 95 7.67 0.24 5.31
N SER A 96 6.92 -0.71 4.77
CA SER A 96 7.47 -1.90 4.12
C SER A 96 8.30 -1.54 2.89
N LEU A 97 7.82 -0.63 2.04
CA LEU A 97 8.55 -0.10 0.89
C LEU A 97 9.83 0.63 1.31
N LEU A 98 9.75 1.50 2.32
CA LEU A 98 10.92 2.20 2.87
C LEU A 98 11.95 1.23 3.45
N ARG A 99 11.51 0.16 4.13
CA ARG A 99 12.39 -0.89 4.64
C ARG A 99 13.09 -1.62 3.49
N LEU A 100 12.36 -2.01 2.45
CA LEU A 100 12.94 -2.64 1.26
C LEU A 100 13.94 -1.72 0.56
N LYS A 101 13.61 -0.44 0.41
CA LYS A 101 14.51 0.58 -0.16
C LYS A 101 15.80 0.72 0.65
N ARG A 102 15.71 0.76 1.98
CA ARG A 102 16.89 0.77 2.86
C ARG A 102 17.73 -0.49 2.69
N LEU A 103 17.11 -1.67 2.65
CA LEU A 103 17.81 -2.95 2.43
C LEU A 103 18.44 -3.09 1.04
N ARG A 104 17.89 -2.41 0.02
CA ARG A 104 18.50 -2.35 -1.32
C ARG A 104 19.72 -1.43 -1.33
N LYS A 105 19.63 -0.26 -0.68
CA LYS A 105 20.76 0.68 -0.59
C LYS A 105 21.99 0.11 0.11
N THR A 106 21.84 -0.86 1.01
CA THR A 106 22.99 -1.53 1.64
C THR A 106 23.71 -2.51 0.71
N LYS A 107 23.08 -2.91 -0.39
CA LYS A 107 23.69 -3.79 -1.40
C LYS A 107 24.42 -2.94 -2.43
N LYS A 108 25.66 -3.33 -2.74
CA LYS A 108 26.46 -2.72 -3.80
C LYS A 108 26.16 -3.40 -5.13
N ALA A 109 25.94 -2.60 -6.17
CA ALA A 109 25.87 -3.06 -7.55
C ALA A 109 27.25 -3.04 -8.19
N ASN A 110 27.44 -3.84 -9.25
CA ASN A 110 28.63 -3.73 -10.08
C ASN A 110 28.58 -2.40 -10.85
N VAL A 111 29.67 -1.64 -10.76
CA VAL A 111 29.83 -0.38 -11.50
C VAL A 111 30.12 -0.70 -12.96
N PHE A 112 29.27 -0.21 -13.87
CA PHE A 112 29.52 -0.28 -15.30
C PHE A 112 30.08 1.04 -15.80
N GLN A 113 31.37 1.05 -16.13
CA GLN A 113 31.98 2.21 -16.77
C GLN A 113 31.62 2.25 -18.26
N ARG A 114 31.01 3.36 -18.69
CA ARG A 114 30.58 3.55 -20.08
C ARG A 114 31.78 3.57 -21.03
N LYS A 115 31.87 2.58 -21.91
CA LYS A 115 32.77 2.63 -23.07
C LYS A 115 32.17 3.56 -24.13
N LYS A 116 32.57 4.84 -24.11
CA LYS A 116 32.02 5.89 -24.99
C LYS A 116 32.03 5.50 -26.48
N LYS A 117 33.07 4.80 -26.93
CA LYS A 117 33.29 4.42 -28.34
C LYS A 117 32.14 3.61 -28.97
N LEU A 118 31.63 2.58 -28.29
CA LEU A 118 30.55 1.75 -28.85
C LEU A 118 29.21 2.48 -28.87
N ALA A 119 28.96 3.30 -27.83
CA ALA A 119 27.75 4.11 -27.76
C ALA A 119 27.72 5.16 -28.89
N GLU A 120 28.85 5.84 -29.14
CA GLU A 120 28.98 6.80 -30.24
C GLU A 120 28.84 6.15 -31.62
N GLN A 121 29.41 4.96 -31.82
CA GLN A 121 29.25 4.20 -33.07
C GLN A 121 27.80 3.80 -33.33
N LEU A 122 27.07 3.36 -32.30
CA LEU A 122 25.66 3.02 -32.42
C LEU A 122 24.82 4.27 -32.75
N LEU A 123 25.05 5.38 -32.04
CA LEU A 123 24.35 6.64 -32.31
C LEU A 123 24.59 7.14 -33.74
N ALA A 124 25.82 7.02 -34.24
CA ALA A 124 26.17 7.39 -35.61
C ALA A 124 25.54 6.46 -36.68
N SER A 125 25.18 5.23 -36.32
CA SER A 125 24.49 4.29 -37.24
C SER A 125 22.98 4.51 -37.34
N LEU A 126 22.40 5.37 -36.51
CA LEU A 126 20.96 5.64 -36.54
C LEU A 126 20.62 6.66 -37.62
N ASN A 127 19.57 6.39 -38.40
CA ASN A 127 19.10 7.29 -39.46
C ASN A 127 18.23 8.45 -38.92
N PHE A 128 18.34 8.77 -37.64
CA PHE A 128 17.57 9.82 -36.97
C PHE A 128 18.36 10.41 -35.80
N THR A 129 18.02 11.63 -35.43
CA THR A 129 18.56 12.26 -34.22
C THR A 129 17.69 11.93 -33.01
N LEU A 130 18.33 11.66 -31.89
CA LEU A 130 17.60 11.44 -30.64
C LEU A 130 16.86 12.70 -30.19
N THR A 131 15.70 12.50 -29.60
CA THR A 131 14.97 13.59 -28.96
C THR A 131 15.67 13.99 -27.66
N ASN A 132 15.38 15.20 -27.17
CA ASN A 132 15.89 15.66 -25.88
C ASN A 132 15.49 14.72 -24.73
N ALA A 133 14.28 14.14 -24.78
CA ALA A 133 13.84 13.17 -23.78
C ALA A 133 14.69 11.89 -23.80
N GLN A 134 15.01 11.38 -24.99
CA GLN A 134 15.85 10.18 -25.14
C GLN A 134 17.28 10.44 -24.68
N ASN A 135 17.86 11.61 -24.97
CA ASN A 135 19.19 11.99 -24.50
C ASN A 135 19.24 12.06 -22.96
N ARG A 136 18.24 12.68 -22.32
CA ARG A 136 18.12 12.71 -20.86
C ARG A 136 18.04 11.30 -20.27
N SER A 137 17.20 10.42 -20.82
CA SER A 137 17.10 9.04 -20.33
C SER A 137 18.41 8.26 -20.48
N LEU A 138 19.18 8.48 -21.55
CA LEU A 138 20.49 7.85 -21.71
C LEU A 138 21.52 8.34 -20.68
N GLU A 139 21.49 9.63 -20.34
CA GLU A 139 22.33 10.19 -19.28
C GLU A 139 21.94 9.64 -17.91
N ASP A 140 20.65 9.60 -17.59
CA ASP A 140 20.13 9.05 -16.33
C ASP A 140 20.55 7.59 -16.13
N ILE A 141 20.36 6.75 -17.17
CA ILE A 141 20.76 5.34 -17.15
C ILE A 141 22.28 5.22 -17.01
N SER A 142 23.05 6.02 -17.76
CA SER A 142 24.52 5.98 -17.68
C SER A 142 25.03 6.37 -16.29
N GLN A 143 24.42 7.38 -15.68
CA GLN A 143 24.78 7.83 -14.34
C GLN A 143 24.43 6.76 -13.31
N ASP A 144 23.25 6.15 -13.42
CA ASP A 144 22.79 5.08 -12.54
C ASP A 144 23.71 3.85 -12.60
N LEU A 145 24.03 3.37 -13.81
CA LEU A 145 24.94 2.25 -14.03
C LEU A 145 26.36 2.50 -13.49
N SER A 146 26.79 3.77 -13.47
CA SER A 146 28.11 4.15 -12.94
C SER A 146 28.14 4.37 -11.42
N SER A 147 26.96 4.52 -10.79
CA SER A 147 26.86 4.88 -9.37
C SER A 147 27.25 3.75 -8.42
N GLY A 148 27.11 2.49 -8.84
CA GLY A 148 27.29 1.31 -7.98
C GLY A 148 26.20 1.16 -6.92
N GLU A 149 25.15 1.98 -6.97
CA GLU A 149 23.96 1.88 -6.12
C GLU A 149 22.85 1.12 -6.85
N ILE A 150 22.07 0.33 -6.12
CA ILE A 150 20.82 -0.26 -6.65
C ILE A 150 19.71 0.79 -6.49
N ARG A 151 19.35 1.49 -7.58
CA ARG A 151 18.19 2.41 -7.58
C ARG A 151 16.88 1.69 -7.90
N ASP A 152 15.79 2.18 -7.30
CA ASP A 152 14.44 1.69 -7.54
C ASP A 152 13.89 2.23 -8.87
N LEU A 153 13.29 1.37 -9.70
CA LEU A 153 12.66 1.74 -10.97
C LEU A 153 11.51 2.76 -10.81
N GLU A 154 10.94 2.90 -9.60
CA GLU A 154 9.89 3.90 -9.31
C GLU A 154 10.43 5.33 -9.30
N THR A 155 11.68 5.56 -8.87
CA THR A 155 12.27 6.90 -8.92
C THR A 155 12.56 7.39 -10.34
N ALA A 156 12.76 6.48 -11.30
CA ALA A 156 12.95 6.83 -12.71
C ALA A 156 11.64 7.28 -13.38
N LYS A 157 10.47 6.76 -12.96
CA LYS A 157 9.16 7.16 -13.53
C LYS A 157 8.74 8.58 -13.12
N ILE A 158 9.06 9.02 -11.90
CA ILE A 158 8.71 10.37 -11.42
C ILE A 158 9.50 11.45 -12.19
N ALA A 159 10.75 11.18 -12.58
CA ALA A 159 11.55 12.10 -13.38
C ALA A 159 11.00 12.28 -14.81
N ILE A 160 10.37 11.26 -15.38
CA ILE A 160 9.83 11.29 -16.76
C ILE A 160 8.45 11.98 -16.82
N GLN A 161 7.66 11.96 -15.74
CA GLN A 161 6.34 12.60 -15.68
C GLN A 161 6.37 14.08 -15.24
N SER A 162 7.55 14.62 -14.91
CA SER A 162 7.74 16.00 -14.43
C SER A 162 8.37 16.94 -15.47
N SER A 163 8.31 16.62 -16.78
CA SER A 163 8.98 17.39 -17.85
C SER A 163 8.19 17.42 -19.15
#